data_AF-A0A538HI77-F1
#
_entry.id   AF-A0A538HI77-F1
#
_cell.length_a   1.000
_cell.length_b   1.000
_cell.length_c   1.000
_cell.angle_alpha   90.00
_cell.angle_beta   90.00
_cell.angle_gamma   90.00
#
_symmetry.space_group_name_H-M   'P 1'
#
loop_
_entity.id
_entity.type
_entity.pdbx_description
1 polymer ?
#
loop_
_entity_poly.entity_id
_entity_poly.type
_entity_poly.pdbx_seq_one_letter_code
_entity_poly.pdbx_strand_id
1 'polypeptide(L)'
;MRGRPALALGFAALLAAATLIGCSSHGKSHPAAATSTTVGLRRALTVKTYEYSYDVGQLTPLRVAAGRVTVSAQNAGSEGHEAQFVQLRPGVTVGAVVAGLQRDPSGASLSATVTSVGGTGPIAPGARGGAVLNVVPGSYLMFCSLRAADGTPHFAKGMLLPFTVQ
;
A
#
# COMPACT_ATOMS: atom_id res chain seq x y z
N MET A 1 64.59 -23.29 -34.40
CA MET A 1 65.80 -22.45 -34.31
C MET A 1 65.76 -21.69 -32.99
N ARG A 2 66.81 -21.88 -32.18
CA ARG A 2 67.39 -20.99 -31.15
C ARG A 2 66.42 -20.48 -30.06
N GLY A 3 66.54 -20.80 -28.77
CA GLY A 3 67.67 -21.27 -27.97
C GLY A 3 67.71 -20.40 -26.70
N ARG A 4 67.47 -21.00 -25.52
CA ARG A 4 67.62 -20.32 -24.20
C ARG A 4 69.09 -20.41 -23.74
N PRO A 5 69.59 -19.37 -23.05
CA PRO A 5 70.37 -19.57 -21.82
C PRO A 5 69.87 -18.62 -20.70
N ALA A 6 69.68 -18.95 -19.43
CA ALA A 6 70.40 -19.71 -18.40
C ALA A 6 71.55 -18.93 -17.69
N LEU A 7 71.32 -18.70 -16.38
CA LEU A 7 72.27 -18.43 -15.26
C LEU A 7 73.06 -17.09 -15.27
N ALA A 8 73.39 -16.42 -14.14
CA ALA A 8 73.66 -16.88 -12.78
C ALA A 8 73.47 -15.81 -11.68
N LEU A 9 73.44 -16.36 -10.46
CA LEU A 9 73.49 -15.88 -9.07
C LEU A 9 74.11 -14.51 -8.71
N GLY A 10 73.54 -13.91 -7.65
CA GLY A 10 74.22 -13.04 -6.69
C GLY A 10 73.46 -12.97 -5.36
N PHE A 11 73.98 -13.65 -4.32
CA PHE A 11 73.49 -13.73 -2.95
C PHE A 11 73.89 -12.49 -2.14
N ALA A 12 73.01 -11.95 -1.28
CA ALA A 12 73.38 -11.45 0.06
C ALA A 12 72.11 -11.12 0.88
N ALA A 13 72.00 -11.76 2.03
CA ALA A 13 70.94 -11.62 3.01
C ALA A 13 71.12 -10.37 3.88
N LEU A 14 70.02 -9.84 4.43
CA LEU A 14 70.02 -9.29 5.79
C LEU A 14 68.64 -9.49 6.43
N LEU A 15 68.65 -10.20 7.55
CA LEU A 15 67.53 -10.42 8.46
C LEU A 15 67.10 -9.11 9.12
N ALA A 16 65.78 -8.92 9.29
CA ALA A 16 65.23 -8.28 10.48
C ALA A 16 63.83 -8.85 10.75
N ALA A 17 63.72 -9.66 11.79
CA ALA A 17 62.45 -10.08 12.38
C ALA A 17 62.04 -9.06 13.46
N ALA A 18 60.78 -8.64 13.45
CA ALA A 18 60.12 -8.06 14.62
C ALA A 18 58.62 -8.36 14.54
N THR A 19 58.18 -9.33 15.33
CA THR A 19 56.77 -9.57 15.68
C THR A 19 56.35 -8.55 16.73
N LEU A 20 55.12 -8.02 16.67
CA LEU A 20 54.35 -7.57 17.83
C LEU A 20 52.85 -7.46 17.47
N ILE A 21 52.05 -7.80 18.46
CA ILE A 21 50.60 -8.04 18.50
C ILE A 21 49.83 -6.71 18.68
N GLY A 22 48.62 -6.57 18.13
CA GLY A 22 47.74 -5.44 18.46
C GLY A 22 46.29 -5.57 17.97
N CYS A 23 45.38 -5.83 18.90
CA CYS A 23 43.95 -6.05 18.69
C CYS A 23 43.12 -4.77 18.43
N SER A 24 42.02 -4.97 17.70
CA SER A 24 40.68 -4.35 17.86
C SER A 24 40.58 -2.89 18.30
N SER A 25 40.18 -2.01 17.37
CA SER A 25 39.40 -0.80 17.71
C SER A 25 38.06 -0.81 16.97
N HIS A 26 37.06 -1.17 17.76
CA HIS A 26 35.63 -0.99 17.61
C HIS A 26 35.22 0.26 16.81
N GLY A 27 35.06 0.10 15.50
CA GLY A 27 34.17 0.96 14.73
C GLY A 27 32.73 0.59 15.08
N LYS A 28 32.20 1.15 16.18
CA LYS A 28 30.75 1.13 16.45
C LYS A 28 30.07 1.93 15.33
N SER A 29 29.75 1.26 14.24
CA SER A 29 28.73 1.74 13.32
C SER A 29 27.45 1.84 14.13
N HIS A 30 27.10 3.05 14.58
CA HIS A 30 25.77 3.30 15.10
C HIS A 30 24.79 2.85 14.02
N PRO A 31 23.90 1.87 14.26
CA PRO A 31 22.75 1.75 13.39
C PRO A 31 22.04 3.10 13.47
N ALA A 32 21.98 3.80 12.35
CA ALA A 32 21.05 4.91 12.21
C ALA A 32 19.69 4.31 12.56
N ALA A 33 19.19 4.64 13.75
CA ALA A 33 17.86 4.26 14.16
C ALA A 33 16.94 4.85 13.10
N ALA A 34 16.46 4.00 12.20
CA ALA A 34 15.37 4.34 11.32
C ALA A 34 14.23 4.67 12.26
N THR A 35 13.95 5.96 12.42
CA THR A 35 12.75 6.45 13.08
C THR A 35 11.59 5.86 12.31
N SER A 36 11.12 4.71 12.77
CA SER A 36 9.90 4.10 12.28
C SER A 36 8.81 5.05 12.73
N THR A 37 8.43 5.99 11.86
CA THR A 37 7.16 6.67 11.98
C THR A 37 6.11 5.57 12.03
N THR A 38 5.63 5.25 13.22
CA THR A 38 4.46 4.40 13.40
C THR A 38 3.30 5.17 12.79
N VAL A 39 3.08 4.98 11.49
CA VAL A 39 1.82 5.37 10.85
C VAL A 39 0.78 4.51 11.55
N GLY A 40 0.12 5.09 12.55
CA GLY A 40 -0.80 4.36 13.42
C GLY A 40 -1.88 3.69 12.59
N LEU A 41 -1.93 2.36 12.65
CA LEU A 41 -2.99 1.59 12.01
C LEU A 41 -4.33 1.96 12.65
N ARG A 42 -5.29 2.36 11.83
CA ARG A 42 -6.60 2.82 12.31
C ARG A 42 -7.58 1.65 12.45
N ARG A 43 -8.34 1.64 13.54
CA ARG A 43 -9.54 0.78 13.72
C ARG A 43 -10.85 1.54 13.49
N ALA A 44 -10.76 2.84 13.26
CA ALA A 44 -11.87 3.72 12.93
C ALA A 44 -11.51 4.53 11.69
N LEU A 45 -12.37 4.48 10.67
CA LEU A 45 -12.24 5.22 9.44
C LEU A 45 -13.30 6.32 9.41
N THR A 46 -12.86 7.57 9.31
CA THR A 46 -13.75 8.70 9.00
C THR A 46 -13.59 9.01 7.51
N VAL A 47 -14.71 9.01 6.79
CA VAL A 47 -14.76 9.24 5.35
C VAL A 47 -15.64 10.45 5.09
N LYS A 48 -15.12 11.43 4.35
CA LYS A 48 -15.95 12.43 3.68
C LYS A 48 -16.08 12.06 2.22
N THR A 49 -17.30 12.09 1.71
CA THR A 49 -17.56 11.89 0.28
C THR A 49 -17.87 13.23 -0.36
N TYR A 50 -17.30 13.45 -1.53
CA TYR A 50 -17.65 14.53 -2.45
C TYR A 50 -17.91 13.91 -3.82
N GLU A 51 -18.28 14.75 -4.78
CA GLU A 51 -18.42 14.38 -6.18
C GLU A 51 -17.19 13.60 -6.63
N TYR A 52 -17.43 12.30 -6.80
CA TYR A 52 -16.51 11.33 -7.36
C TYR A 52 -15.18 11.19 -6.60
N SER A 53 -15.14 11.55 -5.31
CA SER A 53 -13.93 11.45 -4.50
C SER A 53 -14.20 11.13 -3.03
N TYR A 54 -13.17 10.58 -2.40
CA TYR A 54 -13.14 10.30 -0.97
C TYR A 54 -12.03 11.11 -0.31
N ASP A 55 -12.34 11.73 0.81
CA ASP A 55 -11.37 12.29 1.74
C ASP A 55 -11.36 11.46 3.03
N VAL A 56 -10.19 10.89 3.34
CA VAL A 56 -9.94 10.07 4.53
C VAL A 56 -8.89 10.71 5.46
N GLY A 57 -8.62 12.01 5.27
CA GLY A 57 -7.58 12.77 5.96
C GLY A 57 -6.16 12.56 5.39
N GLN A 58 -5.17 13.17 6.05
CA GLN A 58 -3.79 13.31 5.57
C GLN A 58 -2.92 12.02 5.61
N LEU A 59 -3.52 10.83 5.50
CA LEU A 59 -2.76 9.56 5.50
C LEU A 59 -2.93 8.83 4.17
N THR A 60 -2.12 9.21 3.19
CA THR A 60 -1.91 8.46 1.96
C THR A 60 -0.50 7.84 1.97
N PRO A 61 -0.36 6.51 1.78
CA PRO A 61 -1.43 5.54 1.56
C PRO A 61 -2.23 5.24 2.84
N LEU A 62 -3.54 5.00 2.67
CA LEU A 62 -4.41 4.60 3.78
C LEU A 62 -4.02 3.19 4.28
N ARG A 63 -3.73 3.10 5.58
CA ARG A 63 -3.39 1.86 6.28
C ARG A 63 -4.35 1.64 7.45
N VAL A 64 -4.95 0.45 7.50
CA VAL A 64 -6.00 0.08 8.44
C VAL A 64 -5.56 -1.15 9.25
N ALA A 65 -5.88 -1.20 10.53
CA ALA A 65 -5.57 -2.36 11.36
C ALA A 65 -6.52 -3.53 11.03
N ALA A 66 -6.00 -4.75 10.94
CA ALA A 66 -6.82 -5.95 10.83
C ALA A 66 -7.76 -6.13 12.03
N GLY A 67 -8.91 -6.75 11.80
CA GLY A 67 -9.98 -7.01 12.77
C GLY A 67 -11.23 -6.17 12.49
N ARG A 68 -11.98 -5.89 13.56
CA ARG A 68 -13.20 -5.07 13.48
C ARG A 68 -12.84 -3.60 13.27
N VAL A 69 -13.36 -3.01 12.19
CA VAL A 69 -13.17 -1.61 11.81
C VAL A 69 -14.51 -0.91 11.71
N THR A 70 -14.64 0.24 12.36
CA THR A 70 -15.84 1.08 12.25
C THR A 70 -15.62 2.16 11.20
N VAL A 71 -16.58 2.31 10.28
CA VAL A 71 -16.59 3.36 9.26
C VAL A 71 -17.68 4.36 9.62
N SER A 72 -17.31 5.63 9.68
CA SER A 72 -18.24 6.75 9.74
C SER A 72 -18.07 7.58 8.47
N ALA A 73 -19.13 7.71 7.70
CA ALA A 73 -19.12 8.44 6.44
C ALA A 73 -20.05 9.67 6.54
N GLN A 74 -19.59 10.80 6.03
CA GLN A 74 -20.41 11.99 5.84
C GLN A 74 -20.39 12.39 4.37
N ASN A 75 -21.58 12.61 3.82
CA ASN A 75 -21.70 13.17 2.49
C ASN A 75 -21.62 14.70 2.57
N ALA A 76 -20.51 15.24 2.05
CA ALA A 76 -20.24 16.67 1.95
C ALA A 76 -20.41 17.20 0.52
N GLY A 77 -20.83 16.34 -0.41
CA GLY A 77 -21.21 16.70 -1.77
C GLY A 77 -22.71 16.99 -1.92
N SER A 78 -23.09 17.17 -3.17
CA SER A 78 -24.42 17.43 -3.72
C SER A 78 -25.07 16.21 -4.38
N GLU A 79 -24.30 15.18 -4.74
CA GLU A 79 -24.84 13.88 -5.19
C GLU A 79 -24.98 12.87 -4.04
N GLY A 80 -25.82 11.84 -4.21
CA GLY A 80 -25.86 10.71 -3.28
C GLY A 80 -24.59 9.87 -3.39
N HIS A 81 -24.00 9.46 -2.27
CA HIS A 81 -22.75 8.69 -2.26
C HIS A 81 -22.82 7.48 -1.34
N GLU A 82 -21.91 6.53 -1.53
CA GLU A 82 -21.70 5.40 -0.62
C GLU A 82 -20.20 5.08 -0.51
N ALA A 83 -19.85 4.20 0.42
CA ALA A 83 -18.54 3.58 0.50
C ALA A 83 -18.71 2.05 0.58
N GLN A 84 -18.48 1.37 -0.55
CA GLN A 84 -18.37 -0.08 -0.63
C GLN A 84 -16.92 -0.51 -0.52
N PHE A 85 -16.66 -1.62 0.16
CA PHE A 85 -15.32 -2.14 0.42
C PHE A 85 -15.19 -3.55 -0.14
N VAL A 86 -14.12 -3.78 -0.89
CA VAL A 86 -13.78 -5.11 -1.41
C VAL A 86 -12.33 -5.44 -1.10
N GLN A 87 -12.08 -6.70 -0.78
CA GLN A 87 -10.74 -7.27 -0.65
C GLN A 87 -10.31 -7.84 -2.00
N LEU A 88 -9.10 -7.51 -2.44
CA LEU A 88 -8.53 -8.09 -3.65
C LEU A 88 -8.09 -9.53 -3.38
N ARG A 89 -8.35 -10.43 -4.34
CA ARG A 89 -7.85 -11.81 -4.27
C ARG A 89 -6.31 -11.83 -4.35
N PRO A 90 -5.65 -12.88 -3.84
CA PRO A 90 -4.21 -13.03 -3.95
C PRO A 90 -3.72 -12.89 -5.40
N GLY A 91 -2.67 -12.09 -5.60
CA GLY A 91 -2.09 -11.82 -6.93
C GLY A 91 -2.85 -10.80 -7.79
N VAL A 92 -4.04 -10.34 -7.37
CA VAL A 92 -4.78 -9.29 -8.08
C VAL A 92 -4.22 -7.91 -7.70
N THR A 93 -3.96 -7.07 -8.70
CA THR A 93 -3.51 -5.69 -8.50
C THR A 93 -4.69 -4.73 -8.49
N VAL A 94 -4.54 -3.61 -7.76
CA VAL A 94 -5.52 -2.51 -7.79
C VAL A 94 -5.78 -2.04 -9.21
N GLY A 95 -4.72 -1.87 -10.01
CA GLY A 95 -4.84 -1.45 -11.42
C GLY A 95 -5.70 -2.40 -12.25
N ALA A 96 -5.58 -3.72 -12.03
CA ALA A 96 -6.41 -4.70 -12.73
C ALA A 96 -7.90 -4.58 -12.35
N VAL A 97 -8.21 -4.35 -11.07
CA VAL A 97 -9.58 -4.15 -10.59
C VAL A 97 -10.18 -2.86 -11.15
N VAL A 98 -9.45 -1.75 -11.09
CA VAL A 98 -9.89 -0.46 -11.62
C VAL A 98 -10.13 -0.54 -13.13
N ALA A 99 -9.20 -1.15 -13.87
CA ALA A 99 -9.37 -1.34 -15.30
C ALA A 99 -10.55 -2.29 -15.62
N GLY A 100 -10.82 -3.28 -14.76
CA GLY A 100 -12.00 -4.13 -14.86
C GLY A 100 -13.31 -3.36 -14.71
N LEU A 101 -13.42 -2.55 -13.65
CA LEU A 101 -14.57 -1.66 -13.41
C LEU A 101 -14.81 -0.69 -14.56
N GLN A 102 -13.75 -0.13 -15.15
CA GLN A 102 -13.87 0.78 -16.28
C GLN A 102 -14.36 0.09 -17.55
N ARG A 103 -14.00 -1.18 -17.78
CA ARG A 103 -14.46 -1.97 -18.95
C ARG A 103 -15.86 -2.54 -18.77
N ASP A 104 -16.27 -2.82 -17.55
CA ASP A 104 -17.56 -3.40 -17.22
C ASP A 104 -18.26 -2.57 -16.12
N PRO A 105 -19.04 -1.55 -16.51
CA PRO A 105 -19.76 -0.68 -15.58
C PRO A 105 -20.89 -1.39 -14.82
N SER A 106 -21.21 -2.65 -15.13
CA SER A 106 -22.12 -3.45 -14.32
C SER A 106 -21.46 -3.96 -13.03
N GLY A 107 -20.13 -4.00 -12.99
CA GLY A 107 -19.34 -4.56 -11.87
C GLY A 107 -19.32 -6.09 -11.82
N ALA A 108 -19.98 -6.80 -12.75
CA ALA A 108 -20.04 -8.25 -12.77
C ALA A 108 -18.64 -8.89 -12.86
N SER A 109 -17.73 -8.27 -13.62
CA SER A 109 -16.33 -8.67 -13.76
C SER A 109 -15.53 -8.70 -12.45
N LEU A 110 -16.01 -8.02 -11.41
CA LEU A 110 -15.33 -7.99 -10.10
C LEU A 110 -15.44 -9.31 -9.34
N SER A 111 -16.50 -10.10 -9.56
CA SER A 111 -16.75 -11.33 -8.81
C SER A 111 -15.59 -12.34 -8.86
N ALA A 112 -14.78 -12.32 -9.92
CA ALA A 112 -13.61 -13.19 -10.09
C ALA A 112 -12.30 -12.62 -9.49
N THR A 113 -12.27 -11.34 -9.11
CA THR A 113 -11.04 -10.63 -8.73
C THR A 113 -11.05 -10.09 -7.30
N VAL A 114 -12.25 -9.92 -6.71
CA VAL A 114 -12.40 -9.40 -5.35
C VAL A 114 -13.43 -10.20 -4.54
N THR A 115 -13.42 -9.97 -3.23
CA THR A 115 -14.42 -10.45 -2.28
C THR A 115 -15.08 -9.23 -1.63
N SER A 116 -16.42 -9.17 -1.60
CA SER A 116 -17.13 -8.09 -0.91
C SER A 116 -16.95 -8.19 0.60
N VAL A 117 -16.70 -7.05 1.25
CA VAL A 117 -16.46 -6.92 2.68
C VAL A 117 -17.65 -6.23 3.37
N GLY A 118 -18.48 -5.54 2.58
CA GLY A 118 -19.58 -4.70 3.03
C GLY A 118 -19.32 -3.23 2.74
N GLY A 119 -20.13 -2.36 3.34
CA GLY A 119 -20.08 -0.94 3.08
C GLY A 119 -21.24 -0.20 3.72
N THR A 120 -21.33 1.09 3.44
CA THR A 120 -22.49 1.88 3.81
C THR A 120 -23.65 1.58 2.86
N GLY A 121 -24.87 1.97 3.24
CA GLY A 121 -25.91 2.22 2.24
C GLY A 121 -25.67 3.56 1.52
N PRO A 122 -26.57 3.94 0.58
CA PRO A 122 -26.59 5.28 -0.01
C PRO A 122 -26.75 6.37 1.06
N ILE A 123 -26.00 7.45 0.92
CA ILE A 123 -25.95 8.59 1.84
C ILE A 123 -26.38 9.83 1.05
N ALA A 124 -27.54 10.39 1.40
CA ALA A 124 -28.04 11.62 0.79
C ALA A 124 -27.12 12.82 1.06
N PRO A 125 -27.18 13.89 0.23
CA PRO A 125 -26.42 15.12 0.46
C PRO A 125 -26.60 15.66 1.89
N GLY A 126 -25.49 16.00 2.56
CA GLY A 126 -25.48 16.49 3.95
C GLY A 126 -25.70 15.42 5.03
N ALA A 127 -26.07 14.20 4.67
CA ALA A 127 -26.36 13.12 5.62
C ALA A 127 -25.10 12.35 6.04
N ARG A 128 -25.28 11.43 7.00
CA ARG A 128 -24.26 10.53 7.51
C ARG A 128 -24.68 9.08 7.36
N GLY A 129 -23.70 8.21 7.14
CA GLY A 129 -23.85 6.77 7.12
C GLY A 129 -22.70 6.09 7.87
N GLY A 130 -22.80 4.78 8.04
CA GLY A 130 -21.74 4.02 8.70
C GLY A 130 -21.81 2.54 8.38
N ALA A 131 -20.72 1.85 8.67
CA ALA A 131 -20.58 0.42 8.51
C ALA A 131 -19.62 -0.14 9.57
N VAL A 132 -19.74 -1.43 9.86
CA VAL A 132 -18.74 -2.17 10.63
C VAL A 132 -18.21 -3.28 9.73
N LEU A 133 -16.91 -3.27 9.51
CA LEU A 133 -16.22 -4.23 8.65
C LEU A 133 -15.41 -5.19 9.52
N ASN A 134 -15.32 -6.46 9.11
CA ASN A 134 -14.32 -7.38 9.61
C ASN A 134 -13.28 -7.56 8.51
N VAL A 135 -12.09 -6.99 8.70
CA VAL A 135 -11.03 -7.00 7.71
C VAL A 135 -9.84 -7.84 8.17
N VAL A 136 -9.18 -8.49 7.23
CA VAL A 136 -7.96 -9.28 7.46
C VAL A 136 -6.80 -8.63 6.69
N PRO A 137 -5.54 -8.96 6.99
CA PRO A 137 -4.41 -8.39 6.24
C PRO A 137 -4.56 -8.59 4.73
N GLY A 138 -4.31 -7.53 3.94
CA GLY A 138 -4.43 -7.59 2.49
C GLY A 138 -4.60 -6.24 1.79
N SER A 139 -4.84 -6.32 0.48
CA SER A 139 -5.10 -5.17 -0.39
C SER A 139 -6.60 -4.99 -0.60
N TYR A 140 -7.07 -3.75 -0.54
CA TYR A 140 -8.48 -3.42 -0.60
C TYR A 140 -8.74 -2.25 -1.54
N LEU A 141 -9.99 -2.14 -1.99
CA LEU A 141 -10.51 -1.01 -2.73
C LEU A 141 -11.81 -0.54 -2.08
N MET A 142 -11.89 0.77 -1.82
CA MET A 142 -13.13 1.46 -1.52
C MET A 142 -13.68 2.12 -2.79
N PHE A 143 -14.98 2.02 -3.05
CA PHE A 143 -15.59 2.57 -4.26
C PHE A 143 -17.07 2.91 -4.08
N CYS A 144 -17.60 3.75 -4.96
CA CYS A 144 -19.03 4.11 -5.01
C CYS A 144 -19.65 3.57 -6.30
N SER A 145 -20.72 2.77 -6.18
CA SER A 145 -21.42 2.16 -7.31
C SER A 145 -22.68 2.92 -7.75
N LEU A 146 -23.07 3.96 -7.00
CA LEU A 146 -24.20 4.81 -7.37
C LEU A 146 -23.96 5.49 -8.71
N ARG A 147 -25.06 5.72 -9.44
CA ARG A 147 -25.05 6.33 -10.77
C ARG A 147 -25.33 7.81 -10.67
N ALA A 148 -24.57 8.61 -11.40
CA ALA A 148 -24.85 10.02 -11.63
C ALA A 148 -26.09 10.18 -12.54
N ALA A 149 -26.54 11.42 -12.74
CA ALA A 149 -27.70 11.74 -13.58
C ALA A 149 -27.55 11.27 -15.04
N ASP A 150 -26.32 11.20 -15.55
CA ASP A 150 -26.00 10.67 -16.88
C ASP A 150 -25.98 9.12 -16.96
N GLY A 151 -26.29 8.44 -15.84
CA GLY A 151 -26.27 6.98 -15.71
C GLY A 151 -24.89 6.38 -15.46
N THR A 152 -23.82 7.17 -15.50
CA THR A 152 -22.44 6.71 -15.26
C THR A 152 -22.24 6.41 -13.78
N PRO A 153 -21.75 5.22 -13.40
CA PRO A 153 -21.44 4.93 -12.01
C PRO A 153 -20.28 5.79 -11.51
N HIS A 154 -20.33 6.24 -10.26
CA HIS A 154 -19.36 7.16 -9.67
C HIS A 154 -17.93 6.61 -9.71
N PHE A 155 -17.72 5.30 -9.54
CA PHE A 155 -16.39 4.70 -9.70
C PHE A 155 -15.80 4.92 -11.09
N ALA A 156 -16.63 4.92 -12.15
CA ALA A 156 -16.16 5.15 -13.53
C ALA A 156 -15.79 6.62 -13.76
N LYS A 157 -16.27 7.51 -12.88
CA LYS A 157 -15.89 8.93 -12.81
C LYS A 157 -14.70 9.19 -11.89
N GLY A 158 -14.13 8.15 -11.28
CA GLY A 158 -12.93 8.23 -10.43
C GLY A 158 -13.14 7.98 -8.95
N MET A 159 -14.37 7.66 -8.49
CA MET A 159 -14.67 7.47 -7.07
C MET A 159 -14.16 6.13 -6.52
N LEU A 160 -12.85 6.05 -6.38
CA LEU A 160 -12.07 4.86 -6.07
C LEU A 160 -10.96 5.24 -5.09
N LEU A 161 -10.77 4.47 -4.03
CA LEU A 161 -9.66 4.65 -3.10
C LEU A 161 -9.03 3.29 -2.72
N PRO A 162 -7.82 2.97 -3.21
CA PRO A 162 -7.10 1.78 -2.76
C PRO A 162 -6.52 1.99 -1.36
N PHE A 163 -6.48 0.91 -0.57
CA PHE A 163 -5.88 0.92 0.75
C PHE A 163 -5.36 -0.47 1.16
N THR A 164 -4.64 -0.52 2.28
CA THR A 164 -4.11 -1.77 2.83
C THR A 164 -4.57 -2.01 4.25
N VAL A 165 -4.77 -3.28 4.58
CA VAL A 165 -5.05 -3.76 5.94
C VAL A 165 -3.85 -4.55 6.43
N GLN A 166 -3.42 -4.30 7.66
CA GLN A 166 -2.23 -4.91 8.29
C GLN A 166 -2.50 -5.31 9.74
#